data_AF-A0A2U1JQ34-F1
#
_entry.id   AF-A0A2U1JQ34-F1
#
_cell.length_a   1.000
_cell.length_b   1.000
_cell.length_c   1.000
_cell.angle_alpha   90.00
_cell.angle_beta   90.00
_cell.angle_gamma   90.00
#
_symmetry.space_group_name_H-M   'P 1'
#
loop_
_entity.id
_entity.type
_entity.pdbx_description
1 polymer ?
#
loop_
_entity_poly.entity_id
_entity_poly.type
_entity_poly.pdbx_seq_one_letter_code
_entity_poly.pdbx_strand_id
1 'polypeptide(L)'
;MNARSIDLKRNVGNSRTTRFARKSSHKGKWLIIPILLLFAGFMFMAIAGEILVGNEQIAQLEAIKKNESFVPIAELPDYVPQAFVSIEDHRFYHHFGIDSISLARSLLVDLKTLSFAQGGSTITMQLVKNQFLTQDKSIGRKLKEILMAIQIERLYSKEEILEMYLNTIYFGHGTYGLKEAAQLYFDKNLLGQDTVTLKEAAILAGLPKAPEIYSPIKNPEKASERQAVVLKRMEELGNLTQPEKETAVWKSRFKPIPSHSSAYLHSNSSH
;
A
#
# COMPACT_ATOMS: atom_id res chain seq x y z
N MET A 1 31.63 -14.59 104.44
CA MET A 1 32.69 -15.51 103.96
C MET A 1 32.54 -15.64 102.45
N ASN A 2 33.62 -15.36 101.70
CA ASN A 2 33.92 -15.64 100.28
C ASN A 2 32.94 -15.16 99.19
N ALA A 3 33.34 -14.64 98.03
CA ALA A 3 34.66 -14.32 97.46
C ALA A 3 34.47 -13.31 96.30
N ARG A 4 35.52 -12.53 96.02
CA ARG A 4 35.68 -11.71 94.81
C ARG A 4 35.83 -12.60 93.56
N SER A 5 35.26 -12.15 92.44
CA SER A 5 35.98 -12.10 91.16
C SER A 5 35.29 -11.16 90.17
N ILE A 6 36.08 -10.25 89.63
CA ILE A 6 35.78 -9.39 88.49
C ILE A 6 36.09 -10.22 87.25
N ASP A 7 35.21 -10.21 86.23
CA ASP A 7 35.64 -10.53 84.87
C ASP A 7 34.94 -9.64 83.84
N LEU A 8 35.77 -8.84 83.17
CA LEU A 8 35.42 -8.06 81.98
C LEU A 8 35.68 -8.94 80.76
N LYS A 9 34.70 -9.11 79.87
CA LYS A 9 34.93 -9.15 78.41
C LYS A 9 33.65 -9.13 77.56
N ARG A 10 33.60 -8.08 76.72
CA ARG A 10 33.28 -8.04 75.28
C ARG A 10 31.85 -8.37 74.79
N ASN A 11 31.13 -7.28 74.49
CA ASN A 11 30.75 -6.85 73.13
C ASN A 11 30.11 -7.88 72.18
N VAL A 12 28.77 -7.84 72.04
CA VAL A 12 28.07 -8.17 70.77
C VAL A 12 26.82 -7.31 70.66
N GLY A 13 26.62 -6.73 69.47
CA GLY A 13 25.73 -5.61 69.19
C GLY A 13 24.24 -5.85 69.36
N ASN A 14 23.52 -4.76 69.60
CA ASN A 14 22.09 -4.69 69.34
C ASN A 14 21.87 -3.70 68.20
N SER A 15 21.76 -4.24 66.99
CA SER A 15 21.54 -3.50 65.75
C SER A 15 20.16 -2.86 65.76
N ARG A 16 20.12 -1.55 65.50
CA ARG A 16 18.90 -0.83 65.12
C ARG A 16 18.36 -1.44 63.83
N THR A 17 17.34 -2.28 63.92
CA THR A 17 16.56 -2.71 62.76
C THR A 17 15.41 -1.73 62.52
N THR A 18 15.72 -0.60 61.88
CA THR A 18 14.68 0.21 61.22
C THR A 18 14.15 -0.60 60.04
N ARG A 19 13.03 -1.31 60.25
CA ARG A 19 12.29 -1.99 59.19
C ARG A 19 11.62 -0.94 58.31
N PHE A 20 12.35 -0.38 57.34
CA PHE A 20 11.74 0.33 56.23
C PHE A 20 10.92 -0.70 55.44
N ALA A 21 9.62 -0.73 55.69
CA ALA A 21 8.68 -1.41 54.83
C ALA A 21 8.72 -0.71 53.46
N ARG A 22 9.51 -1.28 52.54
CA ARG A 22 9.55 -0.87 51.13
C ARG A 22 8.17 -1.15 50.56
N LYS A 23 7.29 -0.14 50.60
CA LYS A 23 5.99 -0.16 49.91
C LYS A 23 6.27 -0.30 48.42
N SER A 24 6.32 -1.55 47.95
CA SER A 24 6.46 -1.89 46.53
C SER A 24 5.31 -1.23 45.80
N SER A 25 5.63 -0.19 45.03
CA SER A 25 4.64 0.51 44.21
C SER A 25 4.16 -0.44 43.12
N HIS A 26 3.05 -1.14 43.37
CA HIS A 26 2.38 -2.00 42.39
C HIS A 26 1.95 -1.24 41.12
N LYS A 27 1.95 0.10 41.13
CA LYS A 27 1.61 0.95 39.98
C LYS A 27 2.55 0.72 38.77
N GLY A 28 3.80 0.32 39.00
CA GLY A 28 4.75 0.03 37.92
C GLY A 28 4.47 -1.26 37.14
N LYS A 29 3.83 -2.26 37.78
CA LYS A 29 3.56 -3.56 37.13
C LYS A 29 2.45 -3.49 36.07
N TRP A 30 1.49 -2.56 36.23
CA TRP A 30 0.39 -2.36 35.28
C TRP A 30 0.82 -1.71 33.96
N LEU A 31 1.96 -1.00 33.93
CA LEU A 31 2.53 -0.44 32.70
C LEU A 31 3.35 -1.46 31.90
N ILE A 32 3.85 -2.52 32.53
CA ILE A 32 4.67 -3.55 31.87
C ILE A 32 3.81 -4.43 30.95
N ILE A 33 2.60 -4.79 31.39
CA ILE A 33 1.68 -5.65 30.62
C ILE A 33 1.34 -5.08 29.24
N PRO A 34 0.87 -3.82 29.09
CA PRO A 34 0.55 -3.27 27.78
C PRO A 34 1.79 -3.15 26.87
N ILE A 35 2.96 -2.84 27.44
CA ILE A 35 4.22 -2.82 26.68
C ILE A 35 4.55 -4.21 26.15
N LEU A 36 4.44 -5.25 26.98
CA LEU A 36 4.67 -6.64 26.57
C LEU A 36 3.67 -7.09 25.50
N LEU A 37 2.40 -6.68 25.59
CA LEU A 37 1.40 -7.00 24.57
C LEU A 37 1.68 -6.29 23.24
N LEU A 38 2.09 -5.02 23.28
CA LEU A 38 2.51 -4.28 22.07
C LEU A 38 3.74 -4.93 21.44
N PHE A 39 4.73 -5.31 22.25
CA PHE A 39 5.92 -6.00 21.78
C PHE A 39 5.59 -7.37 21.19
N ALA A 40 4.76 -8.16 21.86
CA ALA A 40 4.31 -9.46 21.36
C ALA A 40 3.53 -9.32 20.05
N GLY A 41 2.66 -8.30 19.94
CA GLY A 41 1.93 -7.98 18.71
C GLY A 41 2.87 -7.56 17.58
N PHE A 42 3.88 -6.73 17.87
CA PHE A 42 4.91 -6.35 16.91
C PHE A 42 5.72 -7.58 16.42
N MET A 43 6.18 -8.43 17.35
CA MET A 43 6.89 -9.66 17.01
C MET A 43 6.03 -10.61 16.19
N PHE A 44 4.74 -10.75 16.54
CA PHE A 44 3.79 -11.52 15.75
C PHE A 44 3.68 -10.98 14.33
N MET A 45 3.53 -9.66 14.15
CA MET A 45 3.45 -9.07 12.81
C MET A 45 4.73 -9.30 12.00
N ALA A 46 5.91 -9.15 12.60
CA ALA A 46 7.18 -9.38 11.93
C ALA A 46 7.32 -10.85 11.48
N ILE A 47 7.09 -11.80 12.39
CA ILE A 47 7.20 -13.24 12.11
C ILE A 47 6.14 -13.66 11.08
N ALA A 48 4.89 -13.23 11.25
CA ALA A 48 3.81 -13.58 10.33
C ALA A 48 4.06 -12.99 8.94
N GLY A 49 4.57 -11.75 8.85
CA GLY A 49 4.97 -11.13 7.60
C GLY A 49 6.03 -11.94 6.87
N GLU A 50 7.11 -12.31 7.55
CA GLU A 50 8.20 -13.14 7.00
C GLU A 50 7.72 -14.53 6.56
N ILE A 51 6.80 -15.16 7.29
CA ILE A 51 6.21 -16.44 6.89
C ILE A 51 5.33 -16.29 5.65
N LEU A 52 4.55 -15.20 5.54
CA LEU A 52 3.63 -14.98 4.43
C LEU A 52 4.34 -14.51 3.15
N VAL A 53 5.47 -13.80 3.28
CA VAL A 53 6.30 -13.34 2.17
C VAL A 53 7.61 -14.12 2.18
N GLY A 54 7.51 -15.39 1.75
CA GLY A 54 8.66 -16.27 1.63
C GLY A 54 9.39 -16.12 0.29
N ASN A 55 10.33 -17.03 0.04
CA ASN A 55 11.16 -17.03 -1.17
C ASN A 55 10.35 -17.07 -2.47
N GLU A 56 9.18 -17.73 -2.47
CA GLU A 56 8.32 -17.79 -3.65
C GLU A 56 7.74 -16.41 -3.98
N GLN A 57 7.21 -15.70 -2.99
CA GLN A 57 6.65 -14.36 -3.19
C GLN A 57 7.74 -13.37 -3.60
N ILE A 58 8.92 -13.45 -2.99
CA ILE A 58 10.08 -12.63 -3.38
C ILE A 58 10.48 -12.95 -4.83
N ALA A 59 10.55 -14.22 -5.22
CA ALA A 59 10.87 -14.60 -6.60
C ALA A 59 9.84 -14.08 -7.61
N GLN A 60 8.56 -14.06 -7.25
CA GLN A 60 7.52 -13.45 -8.08
C GLN A 60 7.71 -11.93 -8.24
N LEU A 61 8.07 -11.21 -7.17
CA LEU A 61 8.36 -9.76 -7.24
C LEU A 61 9.59 -9.46 -8.10
N GLU A 62 10.66 -10.23 -7.93
CA GLU A 62 11.85 -10.11 -8.77
C GLU A 62 11.58 -10.47 -10.24
N ALA A 63 10.62 -11.37 -10.51
CA ALA A 63 10.21 -11.70 -11.87
C ALA A 63 9.48 -10.52 -12.55
N ILE A 64 8.71 -9.70 -11.80
CA ILE A 64 8.10 -8.47 -12.33
C ILE A 64 9.19 -7.53 -12.86
N LYS A 65 10.25 -7.30 -12.07
CA LYS A 65 11.36 -6.42 -12.42
C LYS A 65 12.18 -6.91 -13.63
N LYS A 66 12.07 -8.20 -13.98
CA LYS A 66 12.76 -8.83 -15.13
C LYS A 66 11.89 -8.94 -16.37
N ASN A 67 10.62 -8.53 -16.30
CA ASN A 67 9.73 -8.55 -17.45
C ASN A 67 10.21 -7.55 -18.52
N GLU A 68 10.19 -7.93 -19.80
CA GLU A 68 10.61 -7.06 -20.92
C GLU A 68 9.74 -5.80 -21.07
N SER A 69 8.50 -5.86 -20.58
CA SER A 69 7.59 -4.72 -20.51
C SER A 69 7.75 -3.85 -19.26
N PHE A 70 8.64 -4.21 -18.34
CA PHE A 70 8.85 -3.44 -17.11
C PHE A 70 9.34 -2.04 -17.44
N VAL A 71 8.65 -1.04 -16.88
CA VAL A 71 9.00 0.38 -17.01
C VAL A 71 9.36 0.95 -15.64
N PRO A 72 10.61 1.42 -15.44
CA PRO A 72 11.00 2.16 -14.25
C PRO A 72 10.25 3.51 -14.18
N ILE A 73 9.82 3.92 -12.99
CA ILE A 73 9.09 5.20 -12.85
C ILE A 73 9.98 6.40 -13.15
N ALA A 74 11.29 6.25 -13.00
CA ALA A 74 12.27 7.30 -13.32
C ALA A 74 12.34 7.62 -14.82
N GLU A 75 11.84 6.75 -15.69
CA GLU A 75 11.76 6.99 -17.14
C GLU A 75 10.43 7.65 -17.56
N LEU A 76 9.49 7.78 -16.62
CA LEU A 76 8.18 8.37 -16.85
C LEU A 76 8.19 9.87 -16.53
N PRO A 77 7.37 10.67 -17.23
CA PRO A 77 7.08 12.04 -16.79
C PRO A 77 6.48 12.04 -15.38
N ASP A 78 6.91 12.95 -14.51
CA ASP A 78 6.53 13.00 -13.09
C ASP A 78 5.01 12.96 -12.83
N TYR A 79 4.22 13.59 -13.71
CA TYR A 79 2.76 13.61 -13.58
C TYR A 79 2.13 12.22 -13.68
N VAL A 80 2.79 11.24 -14.29
CA VAL A 80 2.29 9.88 -14.46
C VAL A 80 2.22 9.16 -13.09
N PRO A 81 3.33 8.86 -12.40
CA PRO A 81 3.26 8.25 -11.07
C PRO A 81 2.49 9.13 -10.07
N GLN A 82 2.59 10.47 -10.18
CA GLN A 82 1.83 11.37 -9.32
C GLN A 82 0.32 11.24 -9.49
N ALA A 83 -0.20 10.97 -10.70
CA ALA A 83 -1.62 10.77 -10.91
C ALA A 83 -2.14 9.54 -10.14
N PHE A 84 -1.41 8.42 -10.19
CA PHE A 84 -1.74 7.20 -9.45
C PHE A 84 -1.64 7.40 -7.95
N VAL A 85 -0.51 7.94 -7.47
CA VAL A 85 -0.32 8.24 -6.04
C VAL A 85 -1.42 9.18 -5.53
N SER A 86 -1.76 10.24 -6.26
CA SER A 86 -2.78 11.21 -5.84
C SER A 86 -4.15 10.58 -5.60
N ILE A 87 -4.58 9.69 -6.50
CA ILE A 87 -5.94 9.13 -6.46
C ILE A 87 -6.06 7.83 -5.66
N GLU A 88 -5.05 6.96 -5.72
CA GLU A 88 -5.08 5.65 -5.04
C GLU A 88 -4.55 5.76 -3.60
N ASP A 89 -3.52 6.57 -3.37
CA ASP A 89 -2.80 6.60 -2.09
C ASP A 89 -1.99 7.88 -1.86
N HIS A 90 -2.67 9.01 -1.64
CA HIS A 90 -2.00 10.33 -1.55
C HIS A 90 -0.96 10.47 -0.43
N ARG A 91 -0.85 9.50 0.48
CA ARG A 91 0.19 9.45 1.53
C ARG A 91 1.14 8.28 1.34
N PHE A 92 1.21 7.72 0.13
CA PHE A 92 2.03 6.56 -0.19
C PHE A 92 3.44 6.65 0.40
N TYR A 93 4.11 7.77 0.20
CA TYR A 93 5.48 8.01 0.68
C TYR A 93 5.61 8.26 2.21
N HIS A 94 4.51 8.35 2.95
CA HIS A 94 4.48 8.74 4.36
C HIS A 94 3.99 7.64 5.31
N HIS A 95 3.64 6.47 4.79
CA HIS A 95 3.25 5.32 5.61
C HIS A 95 4.10 4.09 5.29
N PHE A 96 3.96 3.03 6.08
CA PHE A 96 4.73 1.80 5.93
C PHE A 96 3.80 0.63 5.63
N GLY A 97 3.34 0.54 4.37
CA GLY A 97 2.40 -0.47 3.90
C GLY A 97 0.93 -0.20 4.23
N ILE A 98 0.62 0.48 5.33
CA ILE A 98 -0.76 0.78 5.74
C ILE A 98 -0.90 2.25 6.12
N ASP A 99 -1.87 2.91 5.50
CA ASP A 99 -2.31 4.22 5.93
C ASP A 99 -3.35 4.09 7.06
N SER A 100 -2.88 4.15 8.32
CA SER A 100 -3.75 4.00 9.49
C SER A 100 -4.88 5.02 9.56
N ILE A 101 -4.64 6.24 9.08
CA ILE A 101 -5.66 7.31 9.08
C ILE A 101 -6.71 7.05 8.00
N SER A 102 -6.31 6.57 6.81
CA SER A 102 -7.27 6.22 5.76
C SER A 102 -8.05 4.95 6.11
N LEU A 103 -7.39 3.97 6.73
CA LEU A 103 -8.02 2.75 7.21
C LEU A 103 -9.04 3.04 8.32
N ALA A 104 -8.70 3.89 9.29
CA ALA A 104 -9.63 4.30 10.34
C ALA A 104 -10.83 5.06 9.75
N ARG A 105 -10.58 5.99 8.82
CA ARG A 105 -11.64 6.74 8.12
C ARG A 105 -12.56 5.80 7.33
N SER A 106 -12.00 4.85 6.57
CA SER A 106 -12.81 3.91 5.79
C SER A 106 -13.64 3.02 6.69
N LEU A 107 -13.08 2.53 7.80
CA LEU A 107 -13.83 1.73 8.78
C LEU A 107 -15.02 2.52 9.36
N LEU A 108 -14.82 3.79 9.70
CA LEU A 108 -15.91 4.66 10.18
C LEU A 108 -17.00 4.87 9.12
N VAL A 109 -16.64 4.98 7.84
CA VAL A 109 -17.59 5.12 6.73
C VAL A 109 -18.34 3.80 6.50
N ASP A 110 -17.63 2.67 6.53
CA ASP A 110 -18.21 1.35 6.33
C ASP A 110 -19.23 1.01 7.42
N LEU A 111 -18.92 1.33 8.68
CA LEU A 111 -19.84 1.16 9.81
C LEU A 111 -21.11 2.02 9.67
N LYS A 112 -20.97 3.23 9.11
CA LYS A 112 -22.12 4.14 8.89
C LYS A 112 -22.97 3.74 7.69
N THR A 113 -22.36 3.20 6.65
CA THR A 113 -23.02 2.86 5.38
C THR A 113 -23.45 1.39 5.31
N LEU A 114 -23.10 0.58 6.32
CA LEU A 114 -23.29 -0.89 6.36
C LEU A 114 -22.77 -1.58 5.09
N SER A 115 -21.72 -1.01 4.50
CA SER A 115 -21.10 -1.42 3.24
C SER A 115 -19.60 -1.55 3.45
N PHE A 116 -18.99 -2.63 2.96
CA PHE A 116 -17.53 -2.76 2.94
C PHE A 116 -16.96 -2.00 1.74
N ALA A 117 -16.83 -0.68 1.83
CA ALA A 117 -16.23 0.11 0.76
C ALA A 117 -14.69 -0.06 0.79
N GLN A 118 -14.09 -0.42 -0.35
CA GLN A 118 -12.65 -0.72 -0.44
C GLN A 118 -11.69 0.50 -0.26
N GLY A 119 -12.19 1.66 0.18
CA GLY A 119 -11.48 2.94 0.12
C GLY A 119 -10.28 3.14 1.06
N GLY A 120 -9.91 2.13 1.86
CA GLY A 120 -8.81 2.21 2.82
C GLY A 120 -7.53 1.45 2.43
N SER A 121 -7.44 0.91 1.22
CA SER A 121 -6.27 0.10 0.80
C SER A 121 -5.19 0.98 0.17
N THR A 122 -3.93 0.80 0.60
CA THR A 122 -2.74 1.47 0.04
C THR A 122 -2.31 0.84 -1.28
N ILE A 123 -1.43 1.50 -2.02
CA ILE A 123 -0.81 0.93 -3.24
C ILE A 123 -0.11 -0.40 -2.92
N THR A 124 0.64 -0.48 -1.82
CA THR A 124 1.33 -1.70 -1.39
C THR A 124 0.34 -2.84 -1.11
N MET A 125 -0.79 -2.54 -0.44
CA MET A 125 -1.83 -3.54 -0.20
C MET A 125 -2.50 -3.99 -1.51
N GLN A 126 -2.67 -3.08 -2.47
CA GLN A 126 -3.20 -3.42 -3.79
C GLN A 126 -2.23 -4.32 -4.57
N LEU A 127 -0.93 -4.04 -4.54
CA LEU A 127 0.11 -4.89 -5.13
C LEU A 127 0.04 -6.31 -4.55
N VAL A 128 0.02 -6.44 -3.22
CA VAL A 128 -0.12 -7.74 -2.53
C VAL A 128 -1.39 -8.46 -2.95
N LYS A 129 -2.53 -7.77 -2.91
CA LYS A 129 -3.84 -8.34 -3.21
C LYS A 129 -3.86 -8.92 -4.62
N ASN A 130 -3.31 -8.20 -5.59
CA ASN A 130 -3.37 -8.61 -6.99
C ASN A 130 -2.35 -9.70 -7.32
N GLN A 131 -1.19 -9.69 -6.67
CA GLN A 131 -0.11 -10.63 -6.98
C GLN A 131 -0.24 -11.97 -6.25
N PHE A 132 -0.71 -11.98 -5.00
CA PHE A 132 -0.58 -13.16 -4.13
C PHE A 132 -1.88 -13.74 -3.60
N LEU A 133 -2.98 -12.98 -3.61
CA LEU A 133 -4.19 -13.34 -2.89
C LEU A 133 -5.36 -13.58 -3.84
N THR A 134 -6.26 -14.47 -3.44
CA THR A 134 -7.52 -14.71 -4.14
C THR A 134 -8.47 -13.51 -3.97
N GLN A 135 -9.53 -13.44 -4.77
CA GLN A 135 -10.51 -12.35 -4.70
C GLN A 135 -11.51 -12.48 -3.54
N ASP A 136 -11.36 -13.48 -2.65
CA ASP A 136 -12.33 -13.81 -1.59
C ASP A 136 -12.44 -12.74 -0.50
N LYS A 137 -13.53 -11.99 -0.44
CA LYS A 137 -13.69 -10.88 0.53
C LYS A 137 -13.89 -11.38 1.98
N SER A 138 -12.81 -11.73 2.68
CA SER A 138 -12.81 -12.12 4.10
C SER A 138 -11.86 -11.27 4.96
N ILE A 139 -12.14 -11.20 6.27
CA ILE A 139 -11.28 -10.52 7.26
C ILE A 139 -9.89 -11.18 7.31
N GLY A 140 -9.83 -12.51 7.26
CA GLY A 140 -8.56 -13.24 7.26
C GLY A 140 -7.69 -12.90 6.05
N ARG A 141 -8.28 -12.77 4.86
CA ARG A 141 -7.55 -12.29 3.67
C ARG A 141 -7.09 -10.85 3.85
N LYS A 142 -7.92 -9.96 4.43
CA LYS A 142 -7.53 -8.57 4.69
C LYS A 142 -6.36 -8.45 5.67
N LEU A 143 -6.30 -9.31 6.69
CA LEU A 143 -5.17 -9.38 7.61
C LEU A 143 -3.90 -9.86 6.89
N LYS A 144 -4.00 -10.85 5.99
CA LYS A 144 -2.87 -11.27 5.14
C LYS A 144 -2.37 -10.12 4.26
N GLU A 145 -3.27 -9.35 3.63
CA GLU A 145 -2.89 -8.16 2.85
C GLU A 145 -2.05 -7.18 3.68
N ILE A 146 -2.51 -6.88 4.90
CA ILE A 146 -1.85 -5.98 5.84
C ILE A 146 -0.44 -6.50 6.21
N LEU A 147 -0.34 -7.76 6.64
CA LEU A 147 0.93 -8.34 7.09
C LEU A 147 1.95 -8.43 5.96
N MET A 148 1.51 -8.85 4.76
CA MET A 148 2.36 -8.92 3.59
C MET A 148 2.78 -7.53 3.09
N ALA A 149 1.88 -6.53 3.13
CA ALA A 149 2.21 -5.16 2.73
C ALA A 149 3.29 -4.55 3.64
N ILE A 150 3.18 -4.73 4.96
CA ILE A 150 4.22 -4.30 5.90
C ILE A 150 5.54 -5.02 5.58
N GLN A 151 5.51 -6.32 5.32
CA GLN A 151 6.74 -7.07 5.04
C GLN A 151 7.39 -6.63 3.73
N ILE A 152 6.62 -6.38 2.67
CA ILE A 152 7.14 -5.87 1.39
C ILE A 152 7.81 -4.50 1.56
N GLU A 153 7.25 -3.62 2.39
CA GLU A 153 7.84 -2.31 2.69
C GLU A 153 9.13 -2.37 3.52
N ARG A 154 9.40 -3.51 4.16
CA ARG A 154 10.72 -3.77 4.79
C ARG A 154 11.77 -4.21 3.77
N LEU A 155 11.34 -4.77 2.64
CA LEU A 155 12.21 -5.39 1.65
C LEU A 155 12.49 -4.47 0.45
N TYR A 156 11.53 -3.62 0.09
CA TYR A 156 11.56 -2.80 -1.12
C TYR A 156 11.35 -1.33 -0.81
N SER A 157 11.99 -0.47 -1.59
CA SER A 157 11.78 0.99 -1.55
C SER A 157 10.38 1.37 -2.06
N LYS A 158 9.95 2.59 -1.77
CA LYS A 158 8.67 3.13 -2.25
C LYS A 158 8.61 3.17 -3.76
N GLU A 159 9.72 3.53 -4.37
CA GLU A 159 9.90 3.61 -5.81
C GLU A 159 9.73 2.23 -6.44
N GLU A 160 10.43 1.21 -5.93
CA GLU A 160 10.30 -0.17 -6.42
C GLU A 160 8.88 -0.73 -6.26
N ILE A 161 8.22 -0.43 -5.12
CA ILE A 161 6.83 -0.86 -4.89
C ILE A 161 5.88 -0.20 -5.90
N LEU A 162 6.06 1.09 -6.15
CA LEU A 162 5.25 1.83 -7.12
C LEU A 162 5.50 1.33 -8.55
N GLU A 163 6.75 1.05 -8.91
CA GLU A 163 7.10 0.44 -10.19
C GLU A 163 6.41 -0.92 -10.36
N MET A 164 6.56 -1.82 -9.39
CA MET A 164 5.91 -3.14 -9.44
C MET A 164 4.40 -3.01 -9.54
N TYR A 165 3.80 -2.09 -8.79
CA TYR A 165 2.36 -1.81 -8.88
C TYR A 165 1.94 -1.36 -10.28
N LEU A 166 2.61 -0.33 -10.85
CA LEU A 166 2.25 0.21 -12.16
C LEU A 166 2.46 -0.80 -13.28
N ASN A 167 3.43 -1.71 -13.14
CA ASN A 167 3.72 -2.75 -14.11
C ASN A 167 2.82 -4.00 -13.98
N THR A 168 1.99 -4.10 -12.94
CA THR A 168 1.13 -5.29 -12.72
C THR A 168 -0.34 -5.00 -12.52
N ILE A 169 -0.71 -3.75 -12.25
CA ILE A 169 -2.11 -3.38 -12.01
C ILE A 169 -2.98 -3.65 -13.26
N TYR A 170 -4.18 -4.16 -13.02
CA TYR A 170 -5.16 -4.46 -14.06
C TYR A 170 -5.88 -3.19 -14.53
N PHE A 171 -5.83 -2.94 -15.84
CA PHE A 171 -6.42 -1.76 -16.49
C PHE A 171 -7.69 -2.07 -17.29
N GLY A 172 -8.21 -3.30 -17.25
CA GLY A 172 -9.41 -3.70 -18.02
C GLY A 172 -9.05 -4.42 -19.32
N HIS A 173 -10.02 -5.10 -19.94
CA HIS A 173 -9.84 -5.83 -21.21
C HIS A 173 -8.64 -6.79 -21.26
N GLY A 174 -8.37 -7.50 -20.15
CA GLY A 174 -7.22 -8.41 -20.08
C GLY A 174 -5.85 -7.71 -20.07
N THR A 175 -5.81 -6.39 -19.90
CA THR A 175 -4.57 -5.59 -19.95
C THR A 175 -4.03 -5.33 -18.55
N TYR A 176 -2.76 -5.66 -18.35
CA TYR A 176 -2.03 -5.50 -17.11
C TYR A 176 -0.77 -4.69 -17.39
N GLY A 177 -0.42 -3.78 -16.49
CA GLY A 177 0.74 -2.92 -16.67
C GLY A 177 0.44 -1.64 -17.43
N LEU A 178 1.11 -0.57 -17.02
CA LEU A 178 0.88 0.78 -17.52
C LEU A 178 1.27 0.93 -18.99
N LYS A 179 2.33 0.23 -19.42
CA LYS A 179 2.84 0.25 -20.80
C LYS A 179 1.79 -0.31 -21.77
N GLU A 180 1.28 -1.49 -21.46
CA GLU A 180 0.23 -2.16 -22.23
C GLU A 180 -1.06 -1.35 -22.23
N ALA A 181 -1.39 -0.71 -21.11
CA ALA A 181 -2.56 0.16 -21.02
C ALA A 181 -2.42 1.43 -21.88
N ALA A 182 -1.25 2.06 -21.88
CA ALA A 182 -0.96 3.20 -22.76
C ALA A 182 -1.10 2.81 -24.24
N GLN A 183 -0.58 1.63 -24.60
CA GLN A 183 -0.70 1.09 -25.95
C GLN A 183 -2.17 0.78 -26.31
N LEU A 184 -2.91 0.09 -25.44
CA LEU A 184 -4.31 -0.27 -25.70
C LEU A 184 -5.20 0.95 -25.88
N TYR A 185 -5.10 1.91 -24.96
CA TYR A 185 -6.07 3.02 -24.88
C TYR A 185 -5.70 4.20 -25.77
N PHE A 186 -4.41 4.41 -26.03
CA PHE A 186 -3.91 5.61 -26.71
C PHE A 186 -2.93 5.34 -27.85
N ASP A 187 -2.56 4.08 -28.13
CA ASP A 187 -1.54 3.69 -29.12
C ASP A 187 -0.20 4.40 -28.87
N LYS A 188 0.22 4.40 -27.59
CA LYS A 188 1.41 5.08 -27.12
C LYS A 188 2.41 4.14 -26.48
N ASN A 189 3.68 4.37 -26.80
CA ASN A 189 4.80 3.55 -26.34
C ASN A 189 5.22 3.82 -24.87
N LEU A 190 4.53 4.73 -24.18
CA LEU A 190 4.75 5.20 -22.79
C LEU A 190 6.12 5.85 -22.53
N LEU A 191 7.18 5.40 -23.20
CA LEU A 191 8.55 5.91 -23.11
C LEU A 191 8.87 6.83 -24.29
N GLY A 192 9.82 7.75 -24.06
CA GLY A 192 10.32 8.65 -25.10
C GLY A 192 9.35 9.76 -25.51
N GLN A 193 9.40 10.17 -26.79
CA GLN A 193 8.65 11.32 -27.31
C GLN A 193 7.15 11.06 -27.47
N ASP A 194 6.75 9.78 -27.48
CA ASP A 194 5.36 9.33 -27.67
C ASP A 194 4.73 8.86 -26.35
N THR A 195 5.13 9.49 -25.24
CA THR A 195 4.58 9.21 -23.91
C THR A 195 3.14 9.72 -23.76
N VAL A 196 2.44 9.18 -22.76
CA VAL A 196 1.08 9.62 -22.40
C VAL A 196 1.11 11.04 -21.87
N THR A 197 0.17 11.87 -22.29
CA THR A 197 0.00 13.24 -21.78
C THR A 197 -0.68 13.25 -20.40
N LEU A 198 -0.62 14.37 -19.68
CA LEU A 198 -1.30 14.53 -18.38
C LEU A 198 -2.78 14.09 -18.40
N LYS A 199 -3.51 14.42 -19.48
CA LYS A 199 -4.93 14.03 -19.61
C LYS A 199 -5.10 12.51 -19.70
N GLU A 200 -4.22 11.83 -20.43
CA GLU A 200 -4.24 10.39 -20.66
C GLU A 200 -3.76 9.64 -19.41
N ALA A 201 -2.71 10.14 -18.75
CA ALA A 201 -2.26 9.64 -17.45
C ALA A 201 -3.37 9.70 -16.39
N ALA A 202 -4.14 10.80 -16.35
CA ALA A 202 -5.28 10.92 -15.44
C ALA A 202 -6.44 9.96 -15.78
N ILE A 203 -6.64 9.61 -17.06
CA ILE A 203 -7.58 8.55 -17.44
C ILE A 203 -7.07 7.20 -16.91
N LEU A 204 -5.81 6.85 -17.19
CA LEU A 204 -5.20 5.58 -16.77
C LEU A 204 -5.25 5.42 -15.25
N ALA A 205 -4.86 6.44 -14.49
CA ALA A 205 -4.92 6.45 -13.03
C ALA A 205 -6.35 6.31 -12.47
N GLY A 206 -7.37 6.66 -13.26
CA GLY A 206 -8.78 6.48 -12.89
C GLY A 206 -9.28 5.04 -12.98
N LEU A 207 -8.65 4.21 -13.82
CA LEU A 207 -9.12 2.86 -14.17
C LEU A 207 -9.04 1.84 -13.04
N PRO A 208 -7.95 1.71 -12.24
CA PRO A 208 -7.78 0.62 -11.26
C PRO A 208 -8.97 0.41 -10.32
N LYS A 209 -9.67 1.48 -9.93
CA LYS A 209 -10.85 1.43 -9.07
C LYS A 209 -11.96 0.53 -9.61
N ALA A 210 -12.23 0.59 -10.91
CA ALA A 210 -13.25 -0.23 -11.57
C ALA A 210 -12.99 -0.27 -13.09
N PRO A 211 -12.03 -1.08 -13.55
CA PRO A 211 -11.48 -0.95 -14.91
C PRO A 211 -12.52 -1.12 -16.03
N GLU A 212 -13.47 -2.03 -15.85
CA GLU A 212 -14.54 -2.26 -16.83
C GLU A 212 -15.59 -1.12 -16.85
N ILE A 213 -15.84 -0.49 -15.69
CA ILE A 213 -16.83 0.60 -15.57
C ILE A 213 -16.27 1.89 -16.15
N TYR A 214 -15.00 2.19 -15.86
CA TYR A 214 -14.33 3.43 -16.26
C TYR A 214 -13.52 3.32 -17.56
N SER A 215 -13.58 2.17 -18.25
CA SER A 215 -12.95 1.98 -19.55
C SER A 215 -13.41 3.04 -20.56
N PRO A 216 -12.51 3.85 -21.15
CA PRO A 216 -12.87 4.84 -22.16
C PRO A 216 -13.36 4.21 -23.48
N ILE A 217 -12.99 2.94 -23.74
CA ILE A 217 -13.48 2.17 -24.89
C ILE A 217 -14.97 1.84 -24.74
N LYS A 218 -15.41 1.47 -23.53
CA LYS A 218 -16.80 1.05 -23.26
C LYS A 218 -17.68 2.22 -22.80
N ASN A 219 -17.16 3.08 -21.92
CA ASN A 219 -17.90 4.11 -21.20
C ASN A 219 -17.11 5.43 -21.17
N PRO A 220 -16.94 6.13 -22.30
CA PRO A 220 -16.11 7.34 -22.38
C PRO A 220 -16.57 8.48 -21.46
N GLU A 221 -17.87 8.60 -21.21
CA GLU A 221 -18.42 9.59 -20.27
C GLU A 221 -17.99 9.29 -18.83
N LYS A 222 -18.17 8.05 -18.36
CA LYS A 222 -17.72 7.63 -17.01
C LYS A 222 -16.20 7.74 -16.85
N ALA A 223 -15.44 7.45 -17.90
CA ALA A 223 -13.99 7.63 -17.92
C ALA A 223 -13.62 9.11 -17.72
N SER A 224 -14.27 10.03 -18.43
CA SER A 224 -14.08 11.49 -18.29
C SER A 224 -14.46 12.00 -16.90
N GLU A 225 -15.60 11.55 -16.35
CA GLU A 225 -16.01 11.89 -14.98
C GLU A 225 -14.96 11.43 -13.96
N ARG A 226 -14.46 10.19 -14.10
CA ARG A 226 -13.44 9.64 -13.21
C ARG A 226 -12.11 10.38 -13.34
N GLN A 227 -11.72 10.74 -14.56
CA GLN A 227 -10.53 11.55 -14.82
C GLN A 227 -10.62 12.92 -14.15
N ALA A 228 -11.78 13.59 -14.21
CA ALA A 228 -11.98 14.86 -13.52
C ALA A 228 -11.74 14.74 -12.01
N VAL A 229 -12.11 13.61 -11.39
CA VAL A 229 -11.79 13.33 -9.98
C VAL A 229 -10.28 13.19 -9.75
N VAL A 230 -9.55 12.50 -10.65
CA VAL A 230 -8.09 12.38 -10.57
C VAL A 230 -7.42 13.75 -10.68
N LEU A 231 -7.77 14.54 -11.70
CA LEU A 231 -7.20 15.87 -11.93
C LEU A 231 -7.49 16.83 -10.77
N LYS A 232 -8.72 16.83 -10.25
CA LYS A 232 -9.07 17.59 -9.06
C LYS A 232 -8.21 17.17 -7.86
N ARG A 233 -7.99 15.86 -7.69
CA ARG A 233 -7.20 15.36 -6.57
C ARG A 233 -5.73 15.75 -6.69
N MET A 234 -5.16 15.72 -7.89
CA MET A 234 -3.81 16.20 -8.15
C MET A 234 -3.67 17.70 -7.85
N GLU A 235 -4.66 18.52 -8.23
CA GLU A 235 -4.69 19.96 -7.89
C GLU A 235 -4.75 20.18 -6.38
N GLU A 236 -5.65 19.51 -5.66
CA GLU A 236 -5.80 19.62 -4.20
C GLU A 236 -4.50 19.28 -3.45
N LEU A 237 -3.66 18.42 -4.02
CA LEU A 237 -2.37 18.00 -3.47
C LEU A 237 -1.20 18.85 -3.98
N GLY A 238 -1.44 19.82 -4.87
CA GLY A 238 -0.41 20.69 -5.44
C GLY A 238 0.46 20.05 -6.52
N ASN A 239 0.04 18.90 -7.08
CA ASN A 239 0.76 18.20 -8.15
C ASN A 239 0.49 18.79 -9.55
N LEU A 240 -0.50 19.68 -9.67
CA LEU A 240 -0.75 20.47 -10.87
C LEU A 240 -1.44 21.79 -10.49
N THR A 241 -1.32 22.78 -11.37
CA THR A 241 -1.96 24.09 -11.27
C THR A 241 -3.38 24.05 -11.86
N GLN A 242 -4.22 25.01 -11.46
CA GLN A 242 -5.57 25.14 -12.02
C GLN A 242 -5.58 25.27 -13.56
N PRO A 243 -4.71 26.07 -14.21
CA PRO A 243 -4.65 26.13 -15.67
C PRO A 243 -4.27 24.80 -16.35
N GLU A 244 -3.35 24.04 -15.75
CA GLU A 244 -2.98 22.70 -16.24
C GLU A 244 -4.17 21.75 -16.13
N LYS A 245 -4.91 21.79 -15.01
CA LYS A 245 -6.14 21.02 -14.80
C LYS A 245 -7.15 21.28 -15.91
N GLU A 246 -7.44 22.55 -16.18
CA GLU A 246 -8.44 22.99 -17.16
C GLU A 246 -8.07 22.55 -18.59
N THR A 247 -6.77 22.55 -18.90
CA THR A 247 -6.23 22.08 -20.19
C THR A 247 -6.25 20.54 -20.31
N ALA A 248 -6.17 19.83 -19.18
CA ALA A 248 -6.14 18.38 -19.11
C ALA A 248 -7.53 17.71 -19.10
N VAL A 249 -8.62 18.46 -19.01
CA VAL A 249 -9.98 17.89 -19.01
C VAL A 249 -10.28 17.15 -20.32
N TRP A 250 -10.72 15.89 -20.20
CA TRP A 250 -11.11 15.07 -21.34
C TRP A 250 -12.50 15.44 -21.86
N LYS A 251 -12.56 16.15 -22.98
CA LYS A 251 -13.81 16.53 -23.66
C LYS A 251 -14.30 15.40 -24.59
N SER A 252 -14.81 14.33 -23.99
CA SER A 252 -15.66 13.21 -24.50
C SER A 252 -15.46 12.60 -25.91
N ARG A 253 -14.47 12.98 -26.72
CA ARG A 253 -14.22 12.38 -28.04
C ARG A 253 -13.19 11.26 -27.97
N PHE A 254 -13.45 10.23 -27.17
CA PHE A 254 -12.70 8.99 -27.34
C PHE A 254 -13.17 8.36 -28.65
N LYS A 255 -12.32 8.42 -29.68
CA LYS A 255 -12.47 7.56 -30.85
C LYS A 255 -11.66 6.30 -30.53
N PRO A 256 -12.30 5.15 -30.30
CA PRO A 256 -11.56 3.90 -30.17
C PRO A 256 -10.70 3.75 -31.41
N ILE A 257 -9.41 3.51 -31.19
CA ILE A 257 -8.53 3.11 -32.27
C ILE A 257 -9.06 1.74 -32.74
N PRO A 258 -9.32 1.53 -34.04
CA PRO A 258 -9.78 0.24 -34.53
C PRO A 258 -8.80 -0.85 -34.07
N SER A 259 -9.29 -1.84 -33.35
CA SER A 259 -8.42 -2.88 -32.78
C SER A 259 -7.65 -3.59 -33.90
N HIS A 260 -6.32 -3.55 -33.89
CA HIS A 260 -5.49 -4.46 -34.69
C HIS A 260 -5.57 -5.93 -34.22
N SER A 261 -6.34 -6.20 -33.14
CA SER A 261 -6.45 -7.50 -32.50
C SER A 261 -7.23 -8.58 -33.29
N SER A 262 -7.76 -8.29 -34.48
CA SER A 262 -8.34 -9.35 -35.33
C SER A 262 -7.30 -10.21 -36.06
N ALA A 263 -6.02 -9.81 -36.08
CA ALA A 263 -4.99 -10.55 -36.82
C ALA A 263 -4.31 -11.67 -35.98
N TYR A 264 -4.35 -11.59 -34.65
CA TYR A 264 -3.63 -12.54 -33.77
C TYR A 264 -4.49 -13.68 -33.22
N LEU A 265 -5.82 -13.61 -33.32
CA LEU A 265 -6.73 -14.64 -32.79
C LEU A 265 -7.12 -15.74 -33.80
N HIS A 266 -6.57 -15.72 -35.02
CA HIS A 266 -6.89 -16.73 -36.05
C HIS A 266 -5.70 -17.54 -36.58
N SER A 267 -4.48 -17.33 -36.08
CA SER A 267 -3.31 -18.11 -36.55
C SER A 267 -3.00 -19.36 -35.71
N ASN A 268 -3.60 -19.53 -34.54
CA ASN A 268 -3.26 -20.64 -33.61
C ASN A 268 -4.37 -21.68 -33.43
N SER A 269 -5.37 -21.74 -34.31
CA SER A 269 -6.40 -22.78 -34.32
C SER A 269 -6.27 -23.78 -35.48
N SER A 270 -5.06 -23.94 -36.01
CA SER A 270 -4.76 -24.96 -37.02
C SER A 270 -3.33 -25.43 -36.87
N HIS A 271 -3.08 -26.32 -35.91
CA HIS A 271 -2.18 -27.49 -36.01
C HIS A 271 -2.30 -28.34 -34.75
#